data_AF-A0A5N9EI39-F1
#
_entry.id   AF-A0A5N9EI39-F1
#
_cell.length_a   1.000
_cell.length_b   1.000
_cell.length_c   1.000
_cell.angle_alpha   90.00
_cell.angle_beta   90.00
_cell.angle_gamma   90.00
#
_symmetry.space_group_name_H-M   'P 1'
#
loop_
_entity.id
_entity.type
_entity.pdbx_description
1 polymer ?
#
loop_
_entity_poly.entity_id
_entity_poly.type
_entity_poly.pdbx_seq_one_letter_code
_entity_poly.pdbx_strand_id
1 'polypeptide(L)' 'MHSFGIGRGDRVAFVLPNGVEHIVSFLAVTAAGATVAPLNPAFTKEELRFCLEDAN' A
#
# COMPACT_ATOMS: atom_id res chain seq x y z
N MET A 1 -6.79 0.00 -10.11
CA MET A 1 -5.61 -0.88 -9.96
C MET A 1 -5.10 -1.34 -11.31
N HIS A 2 -5.87 -2.11 -12.10
CA HIS A 2 -5.39 -2.63 -13.40
C HIS A 2 -5.00 -1.54 -14.41
N SER A 3 -5.71 -0.41 -14.46
CA SER A 3 -5.35 0.74 -15.31
C SER A 3 -4.01 1.38 -14.96
N PHE A 4 -3.52 1.15 -13.74
CA PHE A 4 -2.22 1.59 -13.26
C PHE A 4 -1.16 0.47 -13.37
N GLY A 5 -1.49 -0.64 -14.05
CA GLY A 5 -0.61 -1.81 -14.19
C GLY A 5 -0.53 -2.70 -12.95
N ILE A 6 -1.31 -2.42 -11.89
CA ILE A 6 -1.32 -3.20 -10.65
C ILE A 6 -2.27 -4.39 -10.81
N GLY A 7 -1.77 -5.60 -10.58
CA GLY A 7 -2.51 -6.85 -10.64
C GLY A 7 -1.96 -7.93 -9.73
N ARG A 8 -2.27 -9.19 -10.07
CA ARG A 8 -1.99 -10.33 -9.20
C ARG A 8 -0.49 -10.53 -8.97
N GLY A 9 -0.09 -10.55 -7.70
CA GLY A 9 1.32 -10.74 -7.29
C GLY A 9 2.08 -9.44 -7.08
N ASP A 10 1.52 -8.29 -7.46
CA ASP A 10 2.13 -6.99 -7.16
C ASP A 10 2.01 -6.65 -5.67
N ARG A 11 2.92 -5.79 -5.22
CA ARG A 11 2.94 -5.26 -3.86
C ARG A 11 2.66 -3.76 -3.91
N VAL A 12 1.71 -3.29 -3.10
CA VAL A 12 1.34 -1.87 -3.03
C VAL A 12 1.46 -1.39 -1.59
N ALA A 13 2.29 -0.39 -1.36
CA ALA A 13 2.34 0.34 -0.10
C ALA A 13 1.53 1.63 -0.20
N PHE A 14 0.86 2.03 0.88
CA PHE A 14 0.24 3.36 1.00
C PHE A 14 0.38 3.92 2.41
N VAL A 15 0.33 5.24 2.51
CA VAL A 15 0.35 5.97 3.79
C VAL A 15 -0.95 6.76 3.88
N LEU A 16 -1.90 6.28 4.68
CA LEU A 16 -3.20 6.92 4.88
C LEU A 16 -3.57 6.93 6.36
N PRO A 17 -4.21 7.99 6.87
CA PRO A 17 -4.80 7.96 8.21
C PRO A 17 -5.94 6.93 8.26
N ASN A 18 -6.29 6.49 9.48
CA ASN A 18 -7.44 5.62 9.69
C ASN A 18 -8.73 6.32 9.22
N GLY A 19 -9.51 5.65 8.38
CA GLY A 19 -10.69 6.22 7.76
C GLY A 19 -11.24 5.33 6.65
N VAL A 20 -12.25 5.83 5.94
CA VAL A 20 -12.90 5.10 4.85
C VAL A 20 -11.92 4.84 3.72
N GLU A 21 -11.08 5.82 3.40
CA GLU A 21 -10.07 5.77 2.36
C GLU A 21 -9.05 4.66 2.63
N HIS A 22 -8.70 4.42 3.90
CA HIS A 22 -7.80 3.34 4.30
C HIS A 22 -8.42 1.98 3.94
N ILE A 23 -9.67 1.74 4.37
CA ILE A 23 -10.37 0.48 4.11
C ILE A 23 -10.62 0.29 2.61
N VAL A 24 -11.07 1.34 1.91
CA VAL A 24 -11.29 1.30 0.46
C VAL A 24 -10.01 0.98 -0.29
N SER A 25 -8.88 1.59 0.08
CA SER A 25 -7.58 1.31 -0.55
C SER A 25 -7.13 -0.13 -0.30
N PHE A 26 -7.27 -0.61 0.92
CA PHE A 26 -6.95 -2.00 1.28
C PHE A 26 -7.78 -2.99 0.45
N LEU A 27 -9.10 -2.79 0.38
CA LEU A 27 -10.00 -3.63 -0.39
C LEU A 27 -9.73 -3.54 -1.90
N ALA A 28 -9.42 -2.35 -2.42
CA ALA A 28 -9.14 -2.17 -3.84
C ALA A 28 -7.87 -2.89 -4.28
N VAL A 29 -6.82 -2.90 -3.45
CA VAL A 29 -5.57 -3.63 -3.74
C VAL A 29 -5.80 -5.14 -3.67
N THR A 30 -6.42 -5.62 -2.59
CA THR A 30 -6.70 -7.05 -2.42
C THR A 30 -7.65 -7.59 -3.51
N ALA A 31 -8.65 -6.82 -3.93
CA ALA A 31 -9.54 -7.17 -5.04
C ALA A 31 -8.81 -7.27 -6.40
N ALA A 32 -7.69 -6.56 -6.58
CA ALA A 32 -6.84 -6.68 -7.76
C ALA A 32 -5.92 -7.92 -7.73
N GLY A 33 -5.97 -8.72 -6.65
CA GLY A 33 -5.09 -9.86 -6.43
C GLY A 33 -3.67 -9.47 -5.98
N ALA A 34 -3.45 -8.19 -5.65
CA ALA A 34 -2.20 -7.66 -5.15
C ALA A 34 -2.12 -7.77 -3.62
N THR A 35 -0.90 -7.74 -3.09
CA THR A 35 -0.63 -7.67 -1.66
C THR A 35 -0.45 -6.21 -1.24
N VAL A 36 -0.98 -5.86 -0.08
CA VAL A 36 -0.98 -4.48 0.42
C VAL A 36 -0.15 -4.34 1.70
N ALA A 37 0.63 -3.26 1.78
CA ALA A 37 1.43 -2.88 2.94
C ALA A 37 1.01 -1.47 3.43
N PRO A 38 0.02 -1.36 4.33
CA PRO A 38 -0.34 -0.07 4.92
C PRO A 38 0.79 0.41 5.85
N LEU A 39 1.27 1.63 5.60
CA LEU A 39 2.34 2.26 6.37
C LEU A 39 1.77 3.35 7.29
N ASN A 40 2.37 3.49 8.46
CA ASN A 40 1.92 4.45 9.46
C ASN A 40 2.26 5.89 9.01
N PRO A 41 1.28 6.82 8.94
CA PRO A 41 1.53 8.23 8.62
C PRO A 41 2.44 8.97 9.61
N ALA A 42 2.61 8.43 10.82
CA ALA A 42 3.52 8.99 11.82
C ALA A 42 4.99 8.64 11.56
N PHE A 43 5.30 7.76 10.58
CA PHE A 43 6.68 7.44 10.23
C PHE A 43 7.39 8.63 9.59
N THR A 44 8.66 8.76 9.96
CA THR A 44 9.61 9.64 9.29
C THR A 44 9.87 9.19 7.86
N LYS A 45 10.48 10.06 7.06
CA LYS A 45 10.81 9.73 5.66
C LYS A 45 11.80 8.58 5.57
N GLU A 46 12.72 8.50 6.52
CA GLU A 46 13.75 7.47 6.62
C GLU A 46 13.14 6.10 6.93
N GLU A 47 12.19 6.04 7.88
CA GLU A 47 11.46 4.81 8.20
C GLU A 47 10.60 4.34 7.02
N LEU A 48 9.91 5.27 6.34
CA LEU A 48 9.15 4.94 5.12
C LEU A 48 10.06 4.41 4.01
N ARG A 49 11.23 5.02 3.82
CA ARG A 49 12.21 4.55 2.82
C ARG A 49 12.68 3.14 3.15
N PHE A 50 13.02 2.88 4.40
CA PHE A 50 13.41 1.54 4.85
C PHE A 50 12.34 0.49 4.54
N CYS A 51 11.07 0.77 4.87
CA CYS A 51 9.97 -0.16 4.57
C CYS A 51 9.79 -0.39 3.06
N LEU A 52 9.97 0.64 2.23
CA LEU A 52 9.84 0.51 0.77
C LEU A 52 11.01 -0.27 0.15
N GLU A 53 12.23 -0.10 0.67
CA GLU A 53 13.41 -0.85 0.23
C GLU A 53 13.33 -2.33 0.61
N ASP A 54 12.79 -2.66 1.79
CA ASP A 54 12.58 -4.04 2.24
C ASP A 54 11.47 -4.77 1.46
N ALA A 55 10.50 -4.03 0.93
CA ALA A 55 9.38 -4.59 0.18
C ALA A 55 9.72 -5.06 -1.24
N ASN A 56 10.99 -4.97 -1.66
CA ASN A 56 11.49 -5.44 -2.97
C ASN A 56 11.82 -6.95 -2.96
#